data_AF-A0A5C6JTX2-F1
#
_entry.id   AF-A0A5C6JTX2-F1
#
_cell.length_a   1.000
_cell.length_b   1.000
_cell.length_c   1.000
_cell.angle_alpha   90.00
_cell.angle_beta   90.00
_cell.angle_gamma   90.00
#
_symmetry.space_group_name_H-M   'P 1'
#
loop_
_entity.id
_entity.type
_entity.pdbx_description
1 polymer ?
#
loop_
_entity_poly.entity_id
_entity_poly.type
_entity_poly.pdbx_seq_one_letter_code
_entity_poly.pdbx_strand_id
1 'polypeptide(L)'
;MAACLTPAAAQAAPSTSYNDCARGLFCVWSGDNGTGQRCEWRVDDADWLAGSRTCKWAKGTRVRSAYNHGESGAPVSAYTATDYRGTKMFCLAGGRRGNLKGVGTYLRSHKWAC
;
A
#
# COMPACT_ATOMS: atom_id res chain seq x y z
N MET A 1 -46.64 22.62 -1.50
CA MET A 1 -45.25 22.52 -1.01
C MET A 1 -44.64 21.28 -1.67
N ALA A 2 -43.63 21.45 -2.53
CA ALA A 2 -43.01 20.34 -3.25
C ALA A 2 -41.75 19.88 -2.50
N ALA A 3 -41.70 18.61 -2.11
CA ALA A 3 -40.53 18.00 -1.49
C ALA A 3 -39.58 17.47 -2.57
N CYS A 4 -38.37 18.02 -2.64
CA CYS A 4 -37.31 17.51 -3.51
C CYS A 4 -36.64 16.30 -2.85
N LEU A 5 -36.74 15.13 -3.47
CA LEU A 5 -35.98 13.94 -3.12
C LEU A 5 -34.51 14.14 -3.55
N THR A 6 -33.59 14.18 -2.60
CA THR A 6 -32.15 14.22 -2.90
C THR A 6 -31.67 12.85 -3.41
N PRO A 7 -30.86 12.78 -4.48
CA PRO A 7 -30.31 11.51 -4.93
C PRO A 7 -29.34 10.94 -3.89
N ALA A 8 -29.55 9.68 -3.50
CA ALA A 8 -28.59 8.93 -2.71
C ALA A 8 -27.29 8.78 -3.52
N ALA A 9 -26.17 9.19 -2.94
CA ALA A 9 -24.86 8.95 -3.53
C ALA A 9 -24.64 7.44 -3.64
N ALA A 10 -24.67 6.90 -4.86
CA ALA A 10 -24.27 5.53 -5.12
C ALA A 10 -22.81 5.36 -4.66
N GLN A 11 -22.57 4.64 -3.56
CA GLN A 11 -21.22 4.19 -3.22
C GLN A 11 -20.77 3.27 -4.35
N ALA A 12 -19.92 3.79 -5.24
CA ALA A 12 -19.20 2.96 -6.19
C ALA A 12 -18.49 1.86 -5.40
N ALA A 13 -18.75 0.59 -5.74
CA ALA A 13 -17.99 -0.52 -5.19
C ALA A 13 -16.50 -0.24 -5.41
N PRO A 14 -15.64 -0.44 -4.39
CA PRO A 14 -14.22 -0.14 -4.53
C PRO A 14 -13.66 -0.93 -5.71
N SER A 15 -13.31 -0.23 -6.79
CA SER A 15 -12.64 -0.84 -7.93
C SER A 15 -11.30 -1.37 -7.46
N THR A 16 -11.02 -2.65 -7.72
CA THR A 16 -9.72 -3.24 -7.42
C THR A 16 -8.68 -2.63 -8.35
N SER A 17 -7.94 -1.60 -7.92
CA SER A 17 -7.07 -0.82 -8.79
C SER A 17 -5.58 -1.04 -8.48
N TYR A 18 -5.14 -2.29 -8.63
CA TYR A 18 -3.70 -2.55 -8.71
C TYR A 18 -3.06 -2.02 -10.00
N ASN A 19 -3.90 -1.66 -11.00
CA ASN A 19 -3.47 -1.16 -12.30
C ASN A 19 -2.73 0.18 -12.20
N ASP A 20 -2.99 0.96 -11.14
CA ASP A 20 -2.35 2.26 -10.91
C ASP A 20 -0.93 2.14 -10.33
N CYS A 21 -0.48 0.91 -10.02
CA CYS A 21 0.91 0.66 -9.68
C CYS A 21 1.72 0.47 -10.95
N ALA A 22 2.53 1.45 -11.32
CA ALA A 22 3.34 1.35 -12.53
C ALA A 22 4.42 0.25 -12.39
N ARG A 23 4.87 -0.27 -13.54
CA ARG A 23 5.96 -1.24 -13.61
C ARG A 23 7.24 -0.68 -12.98
N GLY A 24 7.96 -1.55 -12.28
CA GLY A 24 9.19 -1.22 -11.56
C GLY A 24 8.97 -0.67 -10.15
N LEU A 25 7.73 -0.72 -9.63
CA LEU A 25 7.38 -0.14 -8.34
C LEU A 25 6.85 -1.19 -7.35
N PHE A 26 7.14 -0.95 -6.09
CA PHE A 26 6.43 -1.53 -4.97
C PHE A 26 5.38 -0.53 -4.50
N CYS A 27 4.11 -0.93 -4.50
CA CYS A 27 3.00 -0.06 -4.11
C CYS A 27 2.25 -0.62 -2.90
N VAL A 28 1.78 0.28 -2.05
CA VAL A 28 0.95 -0.02 -0.88
C VAL A 28 -0.27 0.87 -0.82
N TRP A 29 -1.33 0.36 -0.21
CA TRP A 29 -2.60 1.06 -0.10
C TRP A 29 -3.20 0.98 1.31
N SER A 30 -3.96 2.01 1.67
CA SER A 30 -4.71 2.07 2.92
C SER A 30 -5.97 1.19 2.92
N GLY A 31 -6.46 0.79 1.75
CA GLY A 31 -7.61 -0.12 1.57
C GLY A 31 -7.20 -1.49 1.04
N ASP A 32 -8.15 -2.42 1.06
CA ASP A 32 -7.96 -3.75 0.47
C ASP A 32 -7.96 -3.67 -1.07
N ASN A 33 -7.34 -4.65 -1.72
CA ASN A 33 -7.38 -4.84 -3.17
C ASN A 33 -6.92 -3.62 -3.99
N GLY A 34 -5.94 -2.87 -3.50
CA GLY A 34 -5.38 -1.72 -4.21
C GLY A 34 -6.28 -0.49 -4.18
N THR A 35 -7.04 -0.27 -3.11
CA THR A 35 -7.98 0.87 -2.99
C THR A 35 -7.55 1.86 -1.91
N GLY A 36 -8.08 3.09 -1.96
CA GLY A 36 -7.76 4.14 -0.99
C GLY A 36 -6.46 4.88 -1.30
N GLN A 37 -5.80 5.41 -0.27
CA GLN A 37 -4.57 6.19 -0.43
C GLN A 37 -3.42 5.27 -0.82
N ARG A 38 -2.57 5.72 -1.75
CA ARG A 38 -1.49 4.93 -2.34
C ARG A 38 -0.13 5.57 -2.05
N CYS A 39 0.88 4.74 -1.88
CA CYS A 39 2.29 5.12 -1.93
C CYS A 39 3.07 4.10 -2.74
N GLU A 40 4.18 4.53 -3.32
CA GLU A 40 4.97 3.69 -4.20
C GLU A 40 6.46 4.05 -4.15
N TRP A 41 7.29 3.04 -4.39
CA TRP A 41 8.75 3.17 -4.36
C TRP A 41 9.39 2.31 -5.43
N ARG A 42 10.48 2.83 -6.02
CA ARG A 42 11.33 2.10 -6.97
C ARG A 42 12.55 1.45 -6.31
N VAL A 43 12.94 1.96 -5.15
CA VAL A 43 14.13 1.56 -4.39
C VAL A 43 13.76 1.33 -2.93
N ASP A 44 14.67 0.75 -2.15
CA ASP A 44 14.50 0.57 -0.72
C ASP A 44 14.18 1.91 -0.02
N ASP A 45 13.37 1.85 1.04
CA ASP A 45 13.08 3.01 1.88
C ASP A 45 13.10 2.61 3.36
N ALA A 46 14.11 3.12 4.08
CA ALA A 46 14.32 2.87 5.49
C ALA A 46 13.35 3.64 6.40
N ASP A 47 12.69 4.70 5.91
CA ASP A 47 11.74 5.49 6.68
C ASP A 47 10.70 6.13 5.76
N TRP A 48 9.50 5.56 5.72
CA TRP A 48 8.41 6.06 4.87
C TRP A 48 7.89 7.47 5.20
N LEU A 49 8.32 8.13 6.28
CA LEU A 49 7.86 9.48 6.66
C LEU A 49 8.99 10.51 6.58
N ALA A 50 10.25 10.07 6.49
CA ALA A 50 11.43 10.92 6.39
C ALA A 50 12.33 10.60 5.18
N GLY A 51 12.04 9.53 4.44
CA GLY A 51 12.75 9.13 3.24
C GLY A 51 12.50 10.05 2.06
N SER A 52 13.21 9.79 0.95
CA SER A 52 13.12 10.59 -0.28
C SER A 52 11.72 10.60 -0.91
N ARG A 53 10.92 9.56 -0.64
CA ARG A 53 9.51 9.45 -1.02
C ARG A 53 8.66 9.23 0.22
N THR A 54 8.12 10.31 0.78
CA THR A 54 7.31 10.23 1.99
C THR A 54 5.89 9.73 1.71
N CYS A 55 5.48 8.69 2.43
CA CYS A 55 4.12 8.19 2.52
C CYS A 55 3.38 8.74 3.75
N LYS A 56 2.94 10.00 3.66
CA LYS A 56 2.41 10.75 4.81
C LYS A 56 1.22 10.08 5.51
N TRP A 57 0.34 9.41 4.76
CA TRP A 57 -0.84 8.76 5.35
C TRP A 57 -0.48 7.56 6.22
N ALA A 58 0.64 6.89 5.96
CA ALA A 58 1.07 5.73 6.76
C ALA A 58 1.42 6.10 8.22
N LYS A 59 1.55 7.40 8.53
CA LYS A 59 1.71 7.90 9.91
C LYS A 59 0.52 7.56 10.81
N GLY A 60 -0.69 7.66 10.27
CA GLY A 60 -1.94 7.51 11.03
C GLY A 60 -2.85 6.39 10.52
N THR A 61 -2.60 5.88 9.31
CA THR A 61 -3.47 4.93 8.63
C THR A 61 -2.72 3.61 8.37
N ARG A 62 -3.40 2.50 8.63
CA ARG A 62 -2.86 1.15 8.41
C ARG A 62 -2.79 0.83 6.91
N VAL A 63 -1.72 0.17 6.51
CA VAL A 63 -1.61 -0.48 5.21
C VAL A 63 -2.45 -1.75 5.21
N ARG A 64 -3.23 -1.92 4.16
CA ARG A 64 -4.15 -3.05 4.00
C ARG A 64 -3.87 -3.90 2.78
N SER A 65 -3.27 -3.34 1.73
CA SER A 65 -2.86 -4.14 0.58
C SER A 65 -1.55 -3.63 -0.04
N ALA A 66 -0.88 -4.52 -0.77
CA ALA A 66 0.38 -4.24 -1.42
C ALA A 66 0.51 -4.99 -2.75
N TYR A 67 1.33 -4.46 -3.65
CA TYR A 67 1.68 -5.06 -4.93
C TYR A 67 3.17 -4.86 -5.19
N ASN A 68 3.89 -5.96 -5.39
CA ASN A 68 5.23 -5.94 -5.94
C ASN A 68 5.12 -5.99 -7.47
N HIS A 69 5.17 -4.82 -8.10
CA HIS A 69 5.25 -4.69 -9.57
C HIS A 69 6.68 -4.42 -10.04
N GLY A 70 7.68 -4.88 -9.29
CA GLY A 70 9.10 -4.74 -9.64
C GLY A 70 9.50 -5.48 -10.91
N GLU A 71 10.56 -4.99 -11.55
CA GLU A 71 11.04 -5.51 -12.85
C GLU A 71 12.06 -6.64 -12.72
N SER A 72 12.81 -6.68 -11.60
CA SER A 72 13.88 -7.67 -11.39
C SER A 72 13.37 -9.05 -10.95
N GLY A 73 12.10 -9.17 -10.59
CA GLY A 73 11.55 -10.36 -9.92
C GLY A 73 11.94 -10.49 -8.44
N ALA A 74 12.77 -9.57 -7.91
CA ALA A 74 13.18 -9.58 -6.51
C ALA A 74 11.96 -9.46 -5.57
N PRO A 75 11.93 -10.21 -4.46
CA PRO A 75 10.84 -10.12 -3.51
C PRO A 75 10.99 -8.87 -2.64
N VAL A 76 9.87 -8.34 -2.14
CA VAL A 76 9.86 -7.15 -1.26
C VAL A 76 9.40 -7.54 0.13
N SER A 77 10.15 -7.09 1.13
CA SER A 77 9.73 -7.12 2.53
C SER A 77 9.37 -5.72 3.03
N ALA A 78 8.30 -5.62 3.82
CA ALA A 78 7.96 -4.41 4.55
C ALA A 78 7.86 -4.67 6.05
N TYR A 79 8.19 -3.63 6.83
CA TYR A 79 8.39 -3.74 8.27
C TYR A 79 7.63 -2.66 9.04
N THR A 80 7.31 -2.95 10.29
CA THR A 80 6.53 -2.05 11.16
C THR A 80 7.36 -0.90 11.77
N ALA A 81 8.70 -0.96 11.70
CA ALA A 81 9.60 0.10 12.18
C ALA A 81 10.56 0.57 11.08
N THR A 82 11.30 1.65 11.35
CA THR A 82 12.32 2.18 10.44
C THR A 82 13.49 1.21 10.30
N ASP A 83 14.36 1.46 9.32
CA ASP A 83 15.64 0.76 9.13
C ASP A 83 15.47 -0.76 8.98
N TYR A 84 14.35 -1.18 8.39
CA TYR A 84 14.00 -2.59 8.15
C TYR A 84 13.89 -3.42 9.43
N ARG A 85 13.46 -2.79 10.53
CA ARG A 85 13.29 -3.39 11.87
C ARG A 85 11.83 -3.63 12.23
N GLY A 86 11.62 -4.30 13.37
CA GLY A 86 10.29 -4.65 13.87
C GLY A 86 9.74 -5.90 13.18
N THR A 87 8.42 -6.01 13.11
CA THR A 87 7.78 -7.18 12.53
C THR A 87 7.82 -7.10 11.00
N LYS A 88 8.37 -8.14 10.36
CA LYS A 88 8.30 -8.33 8.90
C LYS A 88 6.89 -8.80 8.53
N MET A 89 6.13 -7.98 7.82
CA MET A 89 4.71 -8.22 7.58
C MET A 89 4.42 -9.05 6.33
N PHE A 90 5.31 -9.00 5.34
CA PHE A 90 5.25 -9.87 4.18
C PHE A 90 6.62 -10.03 3.56
N CYS A 91 6.75 -11.11 2.78
CA CYS A 91 7.75 -11.29 1.75
C CYS A 91 7.00 -11.49 0.43
N LEU A 92 6.81 -10.43 -0.34
CA LEU A 92 5.97 -10.44 -1.52
C LEU A 92 6.83 -10.68 -2.76
N ALA A 93 6.71 -11.86 -3.37
CA ALA A 93 7.43 -12.20 -4.59
C ALA A 93 7.10 -11.25 -5.75
N GLY A 94 8.01 -11.11 -6.71
CA GLY A 94 7.80 -10.30 -7.91
C GLY A 94 6.50 -10.64 -8.65
N GLY A 95 5.74 -9.62 -9.04
CA GLY A 95 4.45 -9.76 -9.71
C GLY A 95 3.30 -10.21 -8.80
N ARG A 96 3.54 -10.38 -7.49
CA ARG A 96 2.48 -10.77 -6.53
C ARG A 96 1.91 -9.56 -5.83
N ARG A 97 0.60 -9.65 -5.55
CA ARG A 97 -0.21 -8.68 -4.80
C ARG A 97 -1.02 -9.39 -3.74
N GLY A 98 -1.41 -8.69 -2.69
CA GLY A 98 -2.21 -9.27 -1.63
C GLY A 98 -2.64 -8.29 -0.56
N ASN A 99 -3.60 -8.73 0.25
CA ASN A 99 -4.08 -8.00 1.41
C ASN A 99 -3.36 -8.48 2.67
N LEU A 100 -3.14 -7.57 3.60
CA LEU A 100 -2.73 -7.90 4.96
C LEU A 100 -3.94 -8.46 5.72
N LYS A 101 -3.70 -9.35 6.68
CA LYS A 101 -4.77 -9.95 7.48
C LYS A 101 -5.47 -8.90 8.36
N GLY A 102 -6.74 -9.16 8.67
CA GLY A 102 -7.53 -8.33 9.58
C GLY A 102 -7.68 -6.88 9.09
N VAL A 103 -7.46 -5.92 9.98
CA VAL A 103 -7.57 -4.48 9.67
C VAL A 103 -6.31 -3.87 9.04
N GLY A 104 -5.32 -4.69 8.70
CA GLY A 104 -4.00 -4.23 8.26
C GLY A 104 -3.08 -3.79 9.41
N THR A 105 -1.95 -3.16 9.06
CA THR A 105 -0.92 -2.78 10.04
C THR A 105 -0.24 -1.46 9.71
N TYR A 106 0.46 -0.88 10.67
CA TYR A 106 1.35 0.26 10.43
C TYR A 106 2.67 -0.24 9.87
N LEU A 107 3.05 0.27 8.71
CA LEU A 107 4.32 -0.02 8.06
C LEU A 107 5.15 1.26 7.99
N ARG A 108 6.47 1.08 8.03
CA ARG A 108 7.40 2.18 8.26
C ARG A 108 8.66 2.09 7.40
N SER A 109 9.00 0.92 6.90
CA SER A 109 10.12 0.72 5.98
C SER A 109 9.91 -0.48 5.06
N HIS A 110 10.65 -0.54 3.96
CA HIS A 110 10.66 -1.68 3.05
C HIS A 110 12.00 -1.84 2.32
N LYS A 111 12.32 -3.08 1.93
CA LYS A 111 13.44 -3.36 1.03
C LYS A 111 13.13 -4.44 0.00
N TRP A 112 13.80 -4.40 -1.13
CA TRP A 112 13.78 -5.37 -2.22
C TRP A 112 14.60 -6.63 -1.88
N ALA A 113 14.34 -7.19 -0.70
CA ALA A 113 14.89 -8.46 -0.25
C ALA A 113 13.99 -9.08 0.84
N CYS A 114 13.99 -10.40 0.89
CA CYS A 114 13.46 -11.19 1.99
C CYS A 114 14.56 -12.11 2.54
#